data_AF-A0A0V0HKG8-F1
#
_entry.id   AF-A0A0V0HKG8-F1
#
_cell.length_a   1.000
_cell.length_b   1.000
_cell.length_c   1.000
_cell.angle_alpha   90.00
_cell.angle_beta   90.00
_cell.angle_gamma   90.00
#
_symmetry.space_group_name_H-M   'P 1'
#
loop_
_entity.id
_entity.type
_entity.pdbx_description
1 polymer ?
#
loop_
_entity_poly.entity_id
_entity_poly.type
_entity_poly.pdbx_seq_one_letter_code
_entity_poly.pdbx_strand_id
1 'polypeptide(L)' 'MQVAEMGTLRWMYGHTRSDKIGNEDIRNKVGVTSTVDKLREGRLKLFRHVKRRCAHTPVRRCEKLDIVG' A
#
# COMPACT_ATOMS: atom_id res chain seq x y z
N MET A 1 -4.24 -5.93 -8.01
CA MET A 1 -5.21 -5.86 -6.89
C MET A 1 -6.01 -4.55 -6.89
N GLN A 2 -5.38 -3.37 -6.98
CA GLN A 2 -6.09 -2.08 -6.97
C GLN A 2 -7.17 -1.90 -8.05
N VAL A 3 -6.95 -2.40 -9.27
CA VAL A 3 -7.92 -2.24 -10.37
C VAL A 3 -9.20 -3.04 -10.12
N ALA A 4 -9.06 -4.29 -9.63
CA ALA A 4 -10.21 -5.13 -9.27
C ALA A 4 -10.99 -4.53 -8.09
N GLU A 5 -10.29 -4.09 -7.04
CA GLU A 5 -10.87 -3.41 -5.87
C GLU A 5 -11.68 -2.17 -6.30
N MET A 6 -11.09 -1.31 -7.14
CA MET A 6 -11.79 -0.11 -7.61
C MET A 6 -12.96 -0.42 -8.54
N GLY A 7 -12.90 -1.50 -9.32
CA GLY A 7 -14.02 -1.98 -10.12
C GLY A 7 -15.20 -2.40 -9.26
N THR A 8 -14.96 -3.16 -8.19
CA THR A 8 -15.99 -3.56 -7.23
C THR A 8 -16.58 -2.36 -6.50
N LEU A 9 -15.76 -1.44 -6.00
CA LEU A 9 -16.22 -0.24 -5.29
C LEU A 9 -17.09 0.66 -6.18
N ARG A 10 -16.70 0.83 -7.45
CA ARG A 10 -17.49 1.57 -8.44
C ARG A 10 -18.83 0.91 -8.72
N TRP A 11 -18.83 -0.41 -8.91
CA TRP A 11 -20.05 -1.17 -9.18
C TRP A 11 -21.03 -1.12 -8.02
N MET A 12 -20.56 -1.30 -6.78
CA MET A 12 -21.40 -1.21 -5.57
C MET A 12 -22.10 0.14 -5.41
N TYR A 13 -21.46 1.23 -5.85
CA TYR A 13 -21.99 2.59 -5.72
C TYR A 13 -22.67 3.10 -7.01
N GLY A 14 -22.75 2.26 -8.05
CA GLY A 14 -23.33 2.64 -9.35
C GLY A 14 -22.51 3.67 -10.13
N HIS A 15 -21.25 3.92 -9.76
CA HIS A 15 -20.40 4.89 -10.44
C HIS A 15 -19.75 4.29 -11.69
N THR A 16 -19.85 5.01 -12.80
CA THR A 16 -19.27 4.61 -14.07
C THR A 16 -17.93 5.31 -14.31
N ARG A 17 -17.23 4.97 -15.41
CA ARG A 17 -16.05 5.76 -15.84
C ARG A 17 -16.43 7.20 -16.24
N SER A 18 -17.69 7.45 -16.58
CA SER A 18 -18.18 8.75 -17.03
C SER A 18 -18.35 9.76 -15.90
N ASP A 19 -18.55 9.29 -14.67
CA ASP A 19 -18.66 10.14 -13.48
C ASP A 19 -17.37 10.91 -13.18
N LYS A 20 -16.22 10.48 -13.73
CA LYS A 20 -14.89 11.09 -13.51
C LYS A 20 -14.51 11.28 -12.03
N ILE A 21 -15.20 10.63 -11.10
CA ILE A 21 -14.91 10.67 -9.67
C ILE A 21 -13.56 9.98 -9.43
N GLY A 22 -12.72 10.64 -8.64
CA GLY A 22 -11.41 10.14 -8.24
C GLY A 22 -11.53 8.83 -7.45
N ASN A 23 -10.55 7.95 -7.60
CA ASN A 23 -10.53 6.70 -6.84
C ASN A 23 -10.39 6.95 -5.33
N GLU A 24 -9.74 8.06 -4.95
CA GLU A 24 -9.58 8.46 -3.55
C GLU A 24 -10.89 8.92 -2.92
N ASP A 25 -11.70 9.70 -3.63
CA ASP A 25 -13.06 10.07 -3.20
C ASP A 25 -13.96 8.85 -2.98
N ILE A 26 -13.95 7.89 -3.91
CA ILE A 26 -14.73 6.64 -3.79
C ILE A 26 -14.27 5.86 -2.55
N ARG A 27 -12.96 5.78 -2.31
CA ARG A 27 -12.39 5.09 -1.14
C ARG A 27 -12.74 5.77 0.16
N ASN A 28 -12.66 7.10 0.23
CA ASN A 28 -13.05 7.89 1.40
C ASN A 28 -14.53 7.71 1.71
N LYS A 29 -15.38 7.70 0.68
CA LYS A 29 -16.83 7.54 0.86
C LYS A 29 -17.23 6.14 1.36
N VAL A 30 -16.48 5.11 0.99
CA VAL A 30 -16.68 3.72 1.49
C VAL A 30 -15.88 3.46 2.78
N GLY A 31 -15.00 4.38 3.20
CA GLY A 31 -14.13 4.20 4.36
C GLY A 31 -13.05 3.12 4.17
N VAL A 32 -12.71 2.79 2.90
CA VAL A 32 -11.73 1.75 2.58
C VAL A 32 -10.35 2.39 2.45
N THR A 33 -9.49 2.15 3.45
CA THR A 33 -8.05 2.47 3.32
C THR A 33 -7.44 1.59 2.23
N SER A 34 -6.72 2.19 1.27
CA SER A 34 -6.25 1.43 0.12
C SER A 34 -5.37 0.26 0.56
N THR A 35 -5.49 -0.86 -0.15
CA THR A 35 -4.62 -2.02 0.09
C THR A 35 -3.14 -1.62 -0.04
N VAL A 36 -2.81 -0.64 -0.89
CA VAL A 36 -1.44 -0.13 -1.03
C VAL A 36 -0.99 0.65 0.21
N ASP A 37 -1.85 1.47 0.80
CA ASP A 37 -1.51 2.18 2.04
C ASP A 37 -1.30 1.20 3.19
N LYS A 38 -2.13 0.16 3.30
CA LYS A 38 -1.94 -0.92 4.29
C LYS A 38 -0.64 -1.69 4.06
N LEU A 39 -0.31 -2.02 2.80
CA LEU A 39 0.95 -2.67 2.46
C LEU A 39 2.16 -1.76 2.73
N ARG A 40 2.03 -0.46 2.45
CA ARG A 40 3.06 0.55 2.68
C ARG A 40 3.28 0.76 4.18
N GLU A 41 2.22 0.86 4.97
CA GLU A 41 2.29 0.90 6.43
C GLU A 41 2.90 -0.38 7.00
N GLY A 42 2.51 -1.55 6.49
CA GLY A 42 3.09 -2.84 6.88
C GLY A 42 4.59 -2.91 6.59
N ARG A 43 5.02 -2.44 5.40
CA ARG A 43 6.44 -2.31 5.03
C ARG A 43 7.18 -1.34 5.94
N LEU A 44 6.60 -0.20 6.30
CA LEU A 44 7.20 0.77 7.21
C LEU A 44 7.34 0.22 8.65
N LYS A 45 6.32 -0.49 9.14
CA LYS A 45 6.36 -1.21 10.42
C LYS A 45 7.45 -2.29 10.42
N LEU A 46 7.55 -3.04 9.33
CA LEU A 46 8.65 -3.99 9.10
C LEU A 46 10.01 -3.29 9.10
N PHE A 47 10.16 -2.16 8.40
CA PHE A 47 11.42 -1.41 8.39
C PHE A 47 11.81 -0.89 9.78
N ARG A 48 10.83 -0.39 10.57
CA ARG A 48 11.07 0.02 11.95
C ARG A 48 11.51 -1.16 12.81
N HIS A 49 10.91 -2.33 12.61
CA HIS A 49 11.30 -3.57 13.27
C HIS A 49 12.72 -4.02 12.87
N VAL A 50 13.06 -3.92 11.58
CA VAL A 50 14.40 -4.22 11.07
C VAL A 50 15.44 -3.28 11.67
N LYS A 51 15.17 -1.96 11.73
CA LYS A 51 16.06 -0.97 12.37
C LYS A 51 16.25 -1.20 13.87
N ARG A 52 15.28 -1.80 14.56
CA ARG A 52 15.37 -2.18 15.98
C ARG A 52 16.21 -3.43 16.24
N ARG A 53 16.49 -4.27 15.24
CA ARG A 53 17.30 -5.50 15.40
C ARG A 53 18.80 -5.18 15.40
N CYS A 54 19.60 -6.03 16.04
CA CYS A 54 21.06 -5.85 16.12
C CYS A 54 21.72 -5.79 14.73
N ALA A 55 22.76 -4.95 14.59
CA ALA A 55 23.47 -4.69 13.33
C ALA A 55 24.04 -5.95 12.64
N HIS A 56 24.32 -7.00 13.41
CA HIS A 56 24.85 -8.26 12.89
C HIS A 56 23.78 -9.24 12.40
N THR A 57 22.49 -8.96 12.65
CA THR A 57 21.39 -9.83 12.21
C THR A 57 21.33 -9.87 10.68
N PRO A 58 21.07 -11.04 10.07
CA PRO A 58 21.14 -11.23 8.62
C PRO A 58 20.24 -10.26 7.85
N VAL A 59 19.06 -9.93 8.39
CA VAL A 59 18.10 -8.99 7.78
C VAL A 59 18.64 -7.56 7.71
N ARG A 60 19.52 -7.15 8.64
CA ARG A 60 20.07 -5.78 8.70
C ARG A 60 21.35 -5.63 7.88
N ARG A 61 22.04 -6.73 7.57
CA ARG A 61 23.18 -6.72 6.63
C ARG A 61 22.76 -6.26 5.23
N CYS A 62 21.52 -6.52 4.84
CA CYS A 62 20.97 -6.06 3.56
C CYS A 62 20.90 -4.53 3.42
N GLU A 63 20.87 -3.75 4.53
CA GLU A 63 20.95 -2.28 4.46
C GLU A 63 22.33 -1.80 3.95
N LYS A 64 23.37 -2.63 4.05
CA LYS A 64 24.74 -2.31 3.62
C LYS A 64 25.07 -2.86 2.22
N LEU A 65 24.09 -3.47 1.55
CA LEU A 65 24.29 -3.97 0.20
C LEU A 65 24.02 -2.83 -0.78
N ASP A 66 25.06 -2.40 -1.49
CA ASP A 66 24.90 -1.55 -2.66
C ASP A 66 24.27 -2.37 -3.78
N ILE A 67 23.07 -1.98 -4.19
CA ILE A 67 22.45 -2.50 -5.41
C ILE A 67 23.03 -1.68 -6.54
N VAL A 68 24.03 -2.23 -7.23
CA VAL A 68 24.50 -1.68 -8.50
C VAL A 68 23.36 -1.81 -9.50
N GLY A 69 22.83 -0.66 -9.94
CA GLY A 69 21.84 -0.56 -11.01
C GLY A 69 22.48 -0.53 -12.38
#